data_AF-A0A938QTW9-F1
#
_entry.id   AF-A0A938QTW9-F1
#
_cell.length_a   1.000
_cell.length_b   1.000
_cell.length_c   1.000
_cell.angle_alpha   90.00
_cell.angle_beta   90.00
_cell.angle_gamma   90.00
#
_symmetry.space_group_name_H-M   'P 1'
#
loop_
_entity.id
_entity.type
_entity.pdbx_description
1 polymer ?
#
loop_
_entity_poly.entity_id
_entity_poly.type
_entity_poly.pdbx_seq_one_letter_code
_entity_poly.pdbx_strand_id
1 'polypeptide(L)'
;MNRPHPLLPLGLSAVVAAALVAAGMFVSLRAGPAEAQGKPAALQLIDTSSPFSHDHHMNPDTVGKAMTCATCHEMVTPEGTCPRGDVRFPKHEACAGCHTANFYTPQKVGGVMTLTICVNCHKNVQFSKNNPLKELTRLVTPRKVDFSHKSHDGTACTECHALQKGGETVAHPSHPNCCQCHSDGTIVPKMNNCEACHAANLNAGRPRSKIHSFSHKSHNVDARNGRTMECVQCHVNTTLATSLKSIRGPPMSSCVQCHDGSAPDQPHPTIPGVNGSGAFHFTACLQCHTAGSIQGIAVPAGHPSDTAPASEAQP
;
A
#
# COMPACT_ATOMS: atom_id res chain seq x y z
N MET A 1 -13.85 38.51 35.18
CA MET A 1 -13.97 39.63 34.22
C MET A 1 -14.37 39.04 32.87
N ASN A 2 -15.67 39.11 32.56
CA ASN A 2 -16.27 38.63 31.31
C ASN A 2 -15.87 39.56 30.15
N ARG A 3 -15.40 39.00 29.04
CA ARG A 3 -15.34 39.69 27.74
C ARG A 3 -16.32 39.02 26.77
N PRO A 4 -17.19 39.77 26.08
CA PRO A 4 -18.07 39.21 25.07
C PRO A 4 -17.34 39.07 23.71
N HIS A 5 -17.66 38.00 23.00
CA HIS A 5 -17.25 37.79 21.61
C HIS A 5 -18.21 38.51 20.64
N PRO A 6 -17.71 39.10 19.53
CA PRO A 6 -18.57 39.71 18.52
C PRO A 6 -19.13 38.65 17.55
N LEU A 7 -20.43 38.77 17.28
CA LEU A 7 -21.18 38.02 16.26
C LEU A 7 -20.85 38.57 14.87
N LEU A 8 -20.51 37.68 13.93
CA LEU A 8 -20.37 37.99 12.49
C LEU A 8 -21.69 37.71 11.76
N PRO A 9 -22.07 38.53 10.75
CA PRO A 9 -23.32 38.35 10.02
C PRO A 9 -23.20 37.34 8.87
N LEU A 10 -24.28 36.56 8.69
CA LEU A 10 -24.53 35.66 7.57
C LEU A 10 -24.81 36.48 6.29
N GLY A 11 -23.93 36.37 5.30
CA GLY A 11 -24.16 36.90 3.95
C GLY A 11 -24.93 35.89 3.09
N LEU A 12 -26.15 36.26 2.69
CA LEU A 12 -26.91 35.63 1.61
C LEU A 12 -26.22 35.90 0.26
N SER A 13 -25.84 34.84 -0.47
CA SER A 13 -25.47 34.94 -1.88
C SER A 13 -26.61 34.45 -2.75
N ALA A 14 -27.18 35.38 -3.54
CA ALA A 14 -28.18 35.13 -4.56
C ALA A 14 -27.56 34.44 -5.79
N VAL A 15 -28.22 33.38 -6.27
CA VAL A 15 -27.89 32.71 -7.53
C VAL A 15 -28.62 33.43 -8.67
N VAL A 16 -27.87 34.09 -9.55
CA VAL A 16 -28.39 34.65 -10.82
C VAL A 16 -28.25 33.58 -11.90
N ALA A 17 -29.38 33.06 -12.37
CA ALA A 17 -29.45 32.22 -13.57
C ALA A 17 -29.53 33.13 -14.81
N ALA A 18 -28.44 33.17 -15.60
CA ALA A 18 -28.43 33.80 -16.91
C ALA A 18 -28.67 32.74 -17.99
N ALA A 19 -29.84 32.79 -18.64
CA ALA A 19 -30.14 32.04 -19.84
C ALA A 19 -29.54 32.78 -21.06
N LEU A 20 -28.59 32.14 -21.74
CA LEU A 20 -28.02 32.64 -22.99
C LEU A 20 -28.60 31.83 -24.15
N VAL A 21 -29.48 32.47 -24.91
CA VAL A 21 -29.97 32.01 -26.20
C VAL A 21 -28.94 32.41 -27.26
N ALA A 22 -28.19 31.45 -27.79
CA ALA A 22 -27.32 31.67 -28.94
C ALA A 22 -27.99 31.13 -30.21
N ALA A 23 -28.40 32.06 -31.08
CA ALA A 23 -28.84 31.80 -32.43
C ALA A 23 -27.65 31.40 -33.32
N GLY A 24 -27.94 30.60 -34.35
CA GLY A 24 -26.95 29.81 -35.07
C GLY A 24 -26.10 30.53 -36.12
N MET A 25 -25.01 29.87 -36.45
CA MET A 25 -24.35 29.90 -37.75
C MET A 25 -23.86 28.48 -38.06
N PHE A 26 -24.57 27.77 -38.93
CA PHE A 26 -24.13 26.49 -39.48
C PHE A 26 -23.08 26.76 -40.56
N VAL A 27 -21.80 26.67 -40.19
CA VAL A 27 -20.70 26.55 -41.15
C VAL A 27 -20.57 25.07 -41.50
N SER A 28 -20.93 24.70 -42.73
CA SER A 28 -20.64 23.37 -43.29
C SER A 28 -19.14 23.23 -43.53
N LEU A 29 -18.41 22.79 -42.50
CA LEU A 29 -17.07 22.23 -42.66
C LEU A 29 -17.20 20.88 -43.37
N ARG A 30 -16.74 20.81 -44.62
CA ARG A 30 -16.49 19.54 -45.30
C ARG A 30 -15.42 18.79 -44.51
N ALA A 31 -15.81 17.73 -43.83
CA ALA A 31 -14.90 16.77 -43.24
C ALA A 31 -14.08 16.13 -44.36
N GLY A 32 -12.79 16.48 -44.44
CA GLY A 32 -11.83 15.67 -45.15
C GLY A 32 -11.75 14.27 -44.51
N PRO A 33 -11.28 13.24 -45.24
CA PRO A 33 -11.10 11.92 -44.67
C PRO A 33 -10.23 12.05 -43.42
N ALA A 34 -10.76 11.58 -42.28
CA ALA A 34 -10.03 11.54 -41.03
C ALA A 34 -8.79 10.67 -41.25
N GLU A 35 -7.64 11.32 -41.40
CA GLU A 35 -6.34 10.66 -41.39
C GLU A 35 -6.29 9.93 -40.06
N ALA A 36 -6.30 8.60 -40.13
CA ALA A 36 -6.29 7.73 -38.98
C ALA A 36 -4.99 8.00 -38.22
N GLN A 37 -5.04 8.94 -37.26
CA GLN A 37 -3.98 9.15 -36.28
C GLN A 37 -3.86 7.83 -35.54
N GLY A 38 -2.89 7.03 -35.97
CA GLY A 38 -2.59 5.74 -35.39
C GLY A 38 -2.53 5.90 -33.89
N LYS A 39 -3.42 5.19 -33.19
CA LYS A 39 -3.47 5.14 -31.73
C LYS A 39 -2.02 4.98 -31.24
N PRO A 40 -1.45 5.95 -30.49
CA PRO A 40 -0.07 5.86 -30.07
C PRO A 40 0.11 4.51 -29.40
N ALA A 41 1.07 3.72 -29.90
CA ALA A 41 1.35 2.39 -29.40
C ALA A 41 1.39 2.47 -27.87
N ALA A 42 0.54 1.68 -27.21
CA ALA A 42 0.41 1.71 -25.77
C ALA A 42 1.81 1.67 -25.17
N LEU A 43 2.13 2.68 -24.34
CA LEU A 43 3.43 2.81 -23.69
C LEU A 43 3.72 1.45 -23.04
N GLN A 44 4.67 0.69 -23.59
CA GLN A 44 4.99 -0.62 -23.05
C GLN A 44 5.48 -0.36 -21.63
N LEU A 45 4.72 -0.84 -20.65
CA LEU A 45 5.11 -0.76 -19.25
C LEU A 45 6.25 -1.77 -19.09
N ILE A 46 7.47 -1.31 -19.37
CA ILE A 46 8.66 -2.14 -19.30
C ILE A 46 8.79 -2.62 -17.85
N ASP A 47 8.90 -3.94 -17.67
CA ASP A 47 9.18 -4.53 -16.37
C ASP A 47 10.55 -4.03 -15.92
N THR A 48 10.47 -3.10 -14.98
CA THR A 48 11.57 -2.37 -14.39
C THR A 48 12.00 -3.01 -13.08
N SER A 49 11.69 -4.29 -12.85
CA SER A 49 12.25 -5.04 -11.72
C SER A 49 13.78 -5.00 -11.79
N SER A 50 14.36 -4.00 -11.13
CA SER A 50 15.80 -3.84 -11.05
C SER A 50 16.34 -5.10 -10.37
N PRO A 51 17.31 -5.80 -10.98
CA PRO A 51 17.91 -6.99 -10.41
C PRO A 51 18.82 -6.66 -9.21
N PHE A 52 18.73 -5.46 -8.64
CA PHE A 52 19.46 -5.09 -7.45
C PHE A 52 19.15 -6.07 -6.31
N SER A 53 20.19 -6.71 -5.80
CA SER A 53 20.12 -7.64 -4.69
C SER A 53 20.93 -7.10 -3.52
N HIS A 54 20.26 -6.82 -2.40
CA HIS A 54 20.95 -6.47 -1.16
C HIS A 54 21.86 -7.62 -0.69
N ASP A 55 21.48 -8.88 -0.94
CA ASP A 55 22.28 -10.03 -0.50
C ASP A 55 23.63 -10.09 -1.22
N HIS A 56 23.63 -9.75 -2.52
CA HIS A 56 24.87 -9.62 -3.30
C HIS A 56 25.73 -8.45 -2.79
N HIS A 57 25.13 -7.30 -2.51
CA HIS A 57 25.87 -6.08 -2.14
C HIS A 57 26.28 -6.00 -0.68
N MET A 58 25.68 -6.81 0.20
CA MET A 58 26.05 -6.88 1.62
C MET A 58 26.99 -8.05 1.94
N ASN A 59 27.22 -8.97 1.00
CA ASN A 59 28.17 -10.06 1.20
C ASN A 59 29.61 -9.60 0.87
N PRO A 60 30.53 -9.52 1.86
CA PRO A 60 31.91 -9.11 1.63
C PRO A 60 32.66 -10.05 0.67
N ASP A 61 32.30 -11.33 0.61
CA ASP A 61 32.92 -12.29 -0.32
C ASP A 61 32.58 -11.97 -1.78
N THR A 62 31.48 -11.25 -1.99
CA THR A 62 30.98 -10.92 -3.33
C THR A 62 31.48 -9.56 -3.81
N VAL A 63 31.55 -8.56 -2.93
CA VAL A 63 31.95 -7.18 -3.29
C VAL A 63 33.35 -6.79 -2.80
N GLY A 64 34.06 -7.70 -2.13
CA GLY A 64 35.41 -7.50 -1.61
C GLY A 64 35.52 -6.59 -0.37
N LYS A 65 34.39 -6.10 0.15
CA LYS A 65 34.33 -5.29 1.37
C LYS A 65 32.98 -5.43 2.07
N ALA A 66 32.95 -5.30 3.39
CA ALA A 66 31.67 -5.19 4.11
C ALA A 66 31.01 -3.85 3.79
N MET A 67 29.75 -3.89 3.35
CA MET A 67 28.94 -2.71 3.09
C MET A 67 27.89 -2.56 4.19
N THR A 68 27.63 -1.33 4.60
CA THR A 68 26.55 -1.02 5.55
C THR A 68 25.38 -0.38 4.81
N CYS A 69 24.19 -0.36 5.41
CA CYS A 69 23.05 0.35 4.80
C CYS A 69 23.37 1.83 4.56
N ALA A 70 24.07 2.44 5.53
CA ALA A 70 24.47 3.85 5.49
C ALA A 70 25.44 4.17 4.34
N THR A 71 26.08 3.15 3.76
CA THR A 71 26.95 3.32 2.59
C THR A 71 26.16 3.71 1.33
N CYS A 72 24.88 3.33 1.25
CA CYS A 72 24.03 3.60 0.08
C CYS A 72 22.80 4.44 0.41
N HIS A 73 22.30 4.38 1.65
CA HIS A 73 21.08 5.05 2.08
C HIS A 73 21.40 6.13 3.12
N GLU A 74 20.94 7.34 2.85
CA GLU A 74 20.91 8.41 3.84
C GLU A 74 19.71 8.18 4.77
N MET A 75 19.97 7.65 5.97
CA MET A 75 18.94 7.29 6.96
C MET A 75 18.74 8.38 8.02
N VAL A 76 19.81 9.09 8.34
CA VAL A 76 19.87 10.19 9.29
C VAL A 76 20.84 11.20 8.70
N THR A 77 20.41 12.45 8.64
CA THR A 77 21.26 13.58 8.26
C THR A 77 22.43 13.73 9.23
N PRO A 78 23.54 14.41 8.85
CA PRO A 78 24.63 14.70 9.76
C PRO A 78 24.18 15.40 11.06
N GLU A 79 23.08 16.15 11.01
CA GLU A 79 22.47 16.84 12.15
C GLU A 79 21.65 15.91 13.06
N GLY A 80 21.62 14.61 12.79
CA GLY A 80 20.86 13.64 13.58
C GLY A 80 19.36 13.60 13.24
N THR A 81 18.91 14.34 12.23
CA THR A 81 17.50 14.39 11.83
C THR A 81 17.18 13.36 10.75
N CYS A 82 16.00 12.74 10.81
CA CYS A 82 15.59 11.80 9.77
C CYS A 82 15.05 12.49 8.52
N PRO A 83 15.34 11.97 7.32
CA PRO A 83 14.74 12.47 6.10
C PRO A 83 13.22 12.28 6.16
N ARG A 84 12.47 13.29 5.70
CA ARG A 84 11.00 13.32 5.72
C ARG A 84 10.34 12.28 4.79
N GLY A 85 11.13 11.55 4.01
CA GLY A 85 10.64 10.58 3.03
C GLY A 85 11.05 9.16 3.37
N ASP A 86 10.31 8.20 2.82
CA ASP A 86 10.70 6.79 2.84
C ASP A 86 12.12 6.62 2.31
N VAL A 87 12.82 5.59 2.78
CA VAL A 87 14.13 5.20 2.25
C VAL A 87 13.96 4.84 0.78
N ARG A 88 14.36 5.77 -0.08
CA ARG A 88 14.27 5.59 -1.52
C ARG A 88 15.43 4.76 -2.02
N PHE A 89 15.24 4.19 -3.20
CA PHE A 89 16.35 3.64 -3.95
C PHE A 89 17.43 4.73 -4.08
N PRO A 90 18.71 4.40 -3.82
CA PRO A 90 19.78 5.38 -3.94
C PRO A 90 19.81 5.94 -5.36
N LYS A 91 20.17 7.21 -5.48
CA LYS A 91 20.47 7.76 -6.80
C LYS A 91 21.73 7.10 -7.37
N HIS A 92 21.92 7.21 -8.68
CA HIS A 92 23.06 6.58 -9.37
C HIS A 92 24.43 6.96 -8.78
N GLU A 93 24.55 8.14 -8.15
CA GLU A 93 25.78 8.60 -7.50
C GLU A 93 26.27 7.62 -6.41
N ALA A 94 25.35 7.00 -5.66
CA ALA A 94 25.70 6.00 -4.65
C ALA A 94 26.33 4.73 -5.28
N CYS A 95 25.87 4.36 -6.48
CA CYS A 95 26.41 3.23 -7.23
C CYS A 95 27.71 3.61 -7.94
N ALA A 96 27.80 4.84 -8.46
CA ALA A 96 28.93 5.32 -9.25
C ALA A 96 30.23 5.30 -8.45
N GLY A 97 30.20 5.56 -7.13
CA GLY A 97 31.39 5.48 -6.28
C GLY A 97 32.06 4.10 -6.26
N CYS A 98 31.31 3.01 -6.39
CA CYS A 98 31.85 1.64 -6.43
C CYS A 98 31.92 1.05 -7.85
N HIS A 99 31.08 1.53 -8.77
CA HIS A 99 30.97 1.04 -10.14
C HIS A 99 31.38 2.07 -11.20
N THR A 100 32.30 2.98 -10.88
CA THR A 100 32.73 4.09 -11.75
C THR A 100 33.06 3.64 -13.17
N ALA A 101 33.85 2.57 -13.34
CA ALA A 101 34.19 2.04 -14.66
C ALA A 101 32.95 1.66 -15.49
N ASN A 102 31.93 1.09 -14.86
CA ASN A 102 30.70 0.67 -15.56
C ASN A 102 29.75 1.83 -15.87
N PHE A 103 29.86 2.95 -15.14
CA PHE A 103 29.07 4.17 -15.36
C PHE A 103 29.64 5.07 -16.46
N TYR A 104 30.96 5.09 -16.63
CA TYR A 104 31.61 6.06 -17.52
C TYR A 104 32.29 5.43 -18.74
N THR A 105 32.39 4.11 -18.81
CA THR A 105 32.93 3.43 -20.01
C THR A 105 31.79 2.85 -20.84
N PRO A 106 31.50 3.42 -22.01
CA PRO A 106 30.54 2.84 -22.94
C PRO A 106 31.06 1.49 -23.45
N GLN A 107 30.20 0.49 -23.52
CA GLN A 107 30.48 -0.79 -24.17
C GLN A 107 29.56 -1.00 -25.37
N LYS A 108 30.09 -1.67 -26.40
CA LYS A 108 29.33 -2.01 -27.60
C LYS A 108 28.57 -3.32 -27.35
N VAL A 109 27.26 -3.22 -27.13
CA VAL A 109 26.38 -4.38 -26.96
C VAL A 109 25.48 -4.47 -28.20
N GLY A 110 25.61 -5.55 -28.99
CA GLY A 110 24.82 -5.71 -30.21
C GLY A 110 25.02 -4.61 -31.26
N GLY A 111 26.21 -3.98 -31.30
CA GLY A 111 26.51 -2.90 -32.23
C GLY A 111 26.18 -1.48 -31.73
N VAL A 112 25.45 -1.35 -30.61
CA VAL A 112 25.05 -0.07 -30.02
C VAL A 112 25.93 0.25 -28.81
N MET A 113 26.44 1.48 -28.76
CA MET A 113 27.20 1.98 -27.61
C MET A 113 26.25 2.23 -26.44
N THR A 114 26.41 1.47 -25.36
CA THR A 114 25.58 1.56 -24.15
C THR A 114 26.47 1.53 -22.91
N LEU A 115 26.09 2.26 -21.86
CA LEU A 115 26.75 2.13 -20.56
C LEU A 115 26.39 0.77 -19.96
N THR A 116 27.39 -0.07 -19.68
CA THR A 116 27.20 -1.45 -19.22
C THR A 116 26.33 -1.52 -17.97
N ILE A 117 26.47 -0.54 -17.06
CA ILE A 117 25.67 -0.51 -15.85
C ILE A 117 24.17 -0.33 -16.12
N CYS A 118 23.81 0.45 -17.15
CA CYS A 118 22.41 0.73 -17.46
C CYS A 118 21.67 -0.55 -17.86
N VAL A 119 22.29 -1.41 -18.68
CA VAL A 119 21.66 -2.67 -19.11
C VAL A 119 21.68 -3.75 -18.05
N ASN A 120 22.64 -3.69 -17.12
CA ASN A 120 22.68 -4.61 -15.98
C ASN A 120 21.52 -4.37 -15.01
N CYS A 121 21.16 -3.10 -14.78
CA CYS A 121 20.09 -2.73 -13.85
C CYS A 121 18.71 -2.53 -14.52
N HIS A 122 18.68 -2.13 -15.78
CA HIS A 122 17.46 -1.89 -16.56
C HIS A 122 17.31 -2.93 -17.67
N LYS A 123 17.22 -4.20 -17.27
CA LYS A 123 16.99 -5.30 -18.23
C LYS A 123 15.74 -5.02 -19.04
N ASN A 124 15.84 -5.15 -20.36
CA ASN A 124 14.77 -4.92 -21.34
C ASN A 124 14.36 -3.45 -21.59
N VAL A 125 15.12 -2.46 -21.11
CA VAL A 125 14.86 -1.06 -21.49
C VAL A 125 15.58 -0.72 -22.79
N GLN A 126 14.82 -0.39 -23.84
CA GLN A 126 15.36 0.28 -25.02
C GLN A 126 15.32 1.80 -24.80
N PHE A 127 16.50 2.40 -24.70
CA PHE A 127 16.63 3.85 -24.56
C PHE A 127 16.39 4.52 -25.91
N SER A 128 15.41 5.43 -25.99
CA SER A 128 15.22 6.27 -27.16
C SER A 128 14.80 7.67 -26.73
N LYS A 129 14.98 8.66 -27.62
CA LYS A 129 14.51 10.03 -27.40
C LYS A 129 13.00 10.09 -27.11
N ASN A 130 12.24 9.14 -27.63
CA ASN A 130 10.78 9.05 -27.48
C ASN A 130 10.34 8.20 -26.26
N ASN A 131 11.28 7.56 -25.57
CA ASN A 131 11.03 6.81 -24.34
C ASN A 131 12.10 7.20 -23.30
N PRO A 132 12.04 8.44 -22.77
CA PRO A 132 12.98 8.85 -21.74
C PRO A 132 12.80 7.96 -20.51
N LEU A 133 13.92 7.53 -19.94
CA LEU A 133 13.97 6.81 -18.67
C LEU A 133 13.17 7.58 -17.63
N LYS A 134 12.04 7.03 -17.19
CA LYS A 134 11.40 7.47 -15.96
C LYS A 134 12.13 6.80 -14.81
N GLU A 135 12.49 7.60 -13.82
CA GLU A 135 13.09 7.11 -12.59
C GLU A 135 12.21 6.00 -12.02
N LEU A 136 12.87 4.88 -11.72
CA LEU A 136 12.28 3.71 -11.11
C LEU A 136 11.93 4.08 -9.66
N THR A 137 10.78 4.73 -9.49
CA THR A 137 10.23 5.06 -8.16
C THR A 137 9.62 3.85 -7.46
N ARG A 138 9.76 2.65 -8.04
CA ARG A 138 9.19 1.45 -7.45
C ARG A 138 9.97 1.09 -6.19
N LEU A 139 9.24 1.02 -5.08
CA LEU A 139 9.72 0.49 -3.81
C LEU A 139 10.40 -0.86 -4.05
N VAL A 140 11.70 -0.93 -3.78
CA VAL A 140 12.42 -2.21 -3.65
C VAL A 140 11.69 -3.04 -2.61
N THR A 141 11.63 -4.35 -2.80
CA THR A 141 10.98 -5.23 -1.83
C THR A 141 11.63 -4.99 -0.47
N PRO A 142 10.89 -4.48 0.53
CA PRO A 142 11.49 -4.14 1.80
C PRO A 142 12.05 -5.41 2.44
N ARG A 143 13.14 -5.26 3.20
CA ARG A 143 13.63 -6.37 4.02
C ARG A 143 12.62 -6.69 5.11
N LYS A 144 12.63 -7.94 5.56
CA LYS A 144 11.74 -8.40 6.61
C LYS A 144 12.12 -7.67 7.89
N VAL A 145 11.16 -6.89 8.41
CA VAL A 145 11.28 -6.24 9.70
C VAL A 145 10.89 -7.22 10.80
N ASP A 146 11.71 -7.32 11.84
CA ASP A 146 11.37 -7.95 13.11
C ASP A 146 10.82 -6.87 14.05
N PHE A 147 9.50 -6.69 14.01
CA PHE A 147 8.79 -5.67 14.78
C PHE A 147 7.81 -6.32 15.75
N SER A 148 7.85 -5.88 17.01
CA SER A 148 7.00 -6.33 18.11
C SER A 148 6.06 -5.21 18.54
N HIS A 149 4.75 -5.40 18.36
CA HIS A 149 3.75 -4.49 18.91
C HIS A 149 3.75 -4.52 20.43
N LYS A 150 4.02 -5.70 21.02
CA LYS A 150 4.16 -5.85 22.47
C LYS A 150 5.25 -4.94 23.06
N SER A 151 6.33 -4.71 22.30
CA SER A 151 7.42 -3.82 22.72
C SER A 151 7.10 -2.34 22.53
N HIS A 152 6.00 -2.02 21.85
CA HIS A 152 5.49 -0.67 21.61
C HIS A 152 4.10 -0.50 22.25
N ASP A 153 3.85 -1.23 23.34
CA ASP A 153 2.61 -1.09 24.09
C ASP A 153 2.52 0.32 24.71
N GLY A 154 1.30 0.86 24.75
CA GLY A 154 1.05 2.24 25.18
C GLY A 154 1.16 3.32 24.09
N THR A 155 1.68 3.00 22.91
CA THR A 155 1.64 3.89 21.73
C THR A 155 0.32 3.75 20.99
N ALA A 156 -0.37 4.85 20.68
CA ALA A 156 -1.62 4.76 19.92
C ALA A 156 -1.35 4.25 18.49
N CYS A 157 -2.24 3.41 17.95
CA CYS A 157 -2.03 2.80 16.63
C CYS A 157 -1.81 3.86 15.53
N THR A 158 -2.48 5.00 15.63
CA THR A 158 -2.41 6.12 14.68
C THR A 158 -1.10 6.92 14.74
N GLU A 159 -0.27 6.74 15.77
CA GLU A 159 1.06 7.36 15.83
C GLU A 159 2.02 6.71 14.83
N CYS A 160 1.87 5.39 14.62
CA CYS A 160 2.69 4.62 13.68
C CYS A 160 2.00 4.42 12.33
N HIS A 161 0.68 4.22 12.33
CA HIS A 161 -0.08 3.88 11.13
C HIS A 161 -0.86 5.07 10.56
N ALA A 162 -0.60 5.39 9.30
CA ALA A 162 -1.36 6.41 8.58
C ALA A 162 -2.55 5.81 7.82
N LEU A 163 -3.71 6.45 7.91
CA LEU A 163 -4.83 6.16 7.04
C LEU A 163 -4.56 6.72 5.63
N GLN A 164 -4.63 5.86 4.62
CA GLN A 164 -4.41 6.19 3.21
C GLN A 164 -5.71 6.16 2.43
N LYS A 165 -5.72 6.83 1.26
CA LYS A 165 -6.87 6.88 0.34
C LYS A 165 -8.17 7.33 1.04
N GLY A 166 -8.07 8.29 1.95
CA GLY A 166 -9.22 8.78 2.72
C GLY A 166 -9.76 7.79 3.75
N GLY A 167 -8.95 6.82 4.19
CA GLY A 167 -9.30 5.85 5.23
C GLY A 167 -9.48 4.42 4.74
N GLU A 168 -9.49 4.17 3.43
CA GLU A 168 -9.76 2.83 2.89
C GLU A 168 -8.72 1.80 3.35
N THR A 169 -7.45 2.21 3.39
CA THR A 169 -6.31 1.35 3.71
C THR A 169 -5.48 1.95 4.83
N VAL A 170 -4.95 1.10 5.70
CA VAL A 170 -3.95 1.48 6.70
C VAL A 170 -2.56 1.26 6.11
N ALA A 171 -1.73 2.30 6.12
CA ALA A 171 -0.33 2.22 5.71
C ALA A 171 0.47 1.37 6.70
N HIS A 172 1.44 0.62 6.19
CA HIS A 172 2.50 0.11 7.04
C HIS A 172 3.39 1.29 7.46
N PRO A 173 3.87 1.34 8.71
CA PRO A 173 4.81 2.36 9.14
C PRO A 173 6.07 2.29 8.27
N SER A 174 6.62 3.44 7.92
CA SER A 174 7.90 3.56 7.24
C SER A 174 8.98 4.07 8.19
N HIS A 175 10.23 4.14 7.72
CA HIS A 175 11.34 4.65 8.55
C HIS A 175 11.06 6.03 9.16
N PRO A 176 10.44 7.01 8.46
CA PRO A 176 9.96 8.24 9.07
C PRO A 176 9.12 8.07 10.33
N ASN A 177 8.26 7.04 10.42
CA ASN A 177 7.49 6.76 11.64
C ASN A 177 8.41 6.31 12.78
N CYS A 178 9.28 5.32 12.53
CA CYS A 178 10.21 4.81 13.55
C CYS A 178 11.18 5.90 14.02
N CYS A 179 11.61 6.76 13.10
CA CYS A 179 12.51 7.87 13.33
C CYS A 179 12.03 8.88 14.37
N GLN A 180 10.72 9.02 14.57
CA GLN A 180 10.17 9.95 15.57
C GLN A 180 10.67 9.63 16.98
N CYS A 181 10.96 8.36 17.24
CA CYS A 181 11.42 7.88 18.55
C CYS A 181 12.88 7.39 18.52
N HIS A 182 13.32 6.77 17.42
CA HIS A 182 14.61 6.06 17.37
C HIS A 182 15.79 6.89 16.81
N SER A 183 15.59 8.18 16.52
CA SER A 183 16.62 9.05 15.89
C SER A 183 17.57 9.73 16.88
N ASP A 184 17.10 10.13 18.06
CA ASP A 184 17.89 10.88 19.06
C ASP A 184 18.90 10.00 19.84
N GLY A 185 18.83 8.68 19.65
CA GLY A 185 19.70 7.70 20.27
C GLY A 185 19.38 7.36 21.72
N THR A 186 18.29 7.89 22.28
CA THR A 186 17.80 7.55 23.64
C THR A 186 17.04 6.22 23.65
N ILE A 187 16.32 5.93 22.57
CA ILE A 187 15.55 4.69 22.39
C ILE A 187 16.33 3.71 21.51
N VAL A 188 16.45 2.47 21.99
CA VAL A 188 17.08 1.37 21.25
C VAL A 188 16.03 0.48 20.58
N PRO A 189 16.32 -0.07 19.38
CA PRO A 189 17.54 0.11 18.59
C PRO A 189 17.59 1.48 17.90
N LYS A 190 18.80 1.98 17.61
CA LYS A 190 18.98 3.24 16.88
C LYS A 190 18.66 3.07 15.39
N MET A 191 18.22 4.13 14.72
CA MET A 191 17.88 4.10 13.27
C MET A 191 19.03 3.69 12.35
N ASN A 192 20.28 3.84 12.77
CA ASN A 192 21.46 3.40 12.02
C ASN A 192 21.86 1.94 12.29
N ASN A 193 21.23 1.25 13.25
CA ASN A 193 21.43 -0.16 13.53
C ASN A 193 20.41 -1.01 12.75
N CYS A 194 20.58 -1.10 11.43
CA CYS A 194 19.59 -1.73 10.55
C CYS A 194 19.29 -3.18 10.93
N GLU A 195 20.32 -3.94 11.28
CA GLU A 195 20.26 -5.38 11.61
C GLU A 195 19.49 -5.67 12.89
N ALA A 196 19.34 -4.69 13.79
CA ALA A 196 18.50 -4.82 14.97
C ALA A 196 16.99 -4.83 14.64
N CYS A 197 16.60 -4.30 13.47
CA CYS A 197 15.20 -4.28 13.02
C CYS A 197 14.96 -5.13 11.77
N HIS A 198 15.95 -5.30 10.90
CA HIS A 198 15.81 -5.95 9.60
C HIS A 198 16.64 -7.23 9.56
N ALA A 199 16.00 -8.35 9.21
CA ALA A 199 16.72 -9.58 8.93
C ALA A 199 17.48 -9.45 7.60
N ALA A 200 18.82 -9.49 7.67
CA ALA A 200 19.69 -9.19 6.54
C ALA A 200 19.62 -10.21 5.37
N ASN A 201 18.92 -11.31 5.55
CA ASN A 201 18.82 -12.41 4.59
C ASN A 201 17.36 -12.77 4.24
N LEU A 202 16.39 -11.95 4.67
CA LEU A 202 14.98 -12.23 4.44
C LEU A 202 14.29 -11.03 3.78
N ASN A 203 13.75 -11.24 2.59
CA ASN A 203 12.82 -10.30 1.98
C ASN A 203 11.47 -10.38 2.69
N ALA A 204 10.81 -9.23 2.89
CA ALA A 204 9.43 -9.20 3.34
C ALA A 204 8.57 -9.75 2.19
N GLY A 205 8.40 -11.07 2.15
CA GLY A 205 7.50 -11.71 1.19
C GLY A 205 6.14 -11.00 1.21
N ARG A 206 5.52 -10.83 0.04
CA ARG A 206 4.19 -10.22 -0.02
C ARG A 206 3.21 -11.13 0.72
N PRO A 207 2.54 -10.67 1.79
CA PRO A 207 1.48 -11.47 2.39
C PRO A 207 0.39 -11.68 1.32
N ARG A 208 -0.07 -12.92 1.17
CA ARG A 208 -1.22 -13.20 0.30
C ARG A 208 -2.47 -12.66 1.01
N SER A 209 -2.85 -11.41 0.75
CA SER A 209 -4.21 -10.99 1.09
C SER A 209 -5.16 -11.72 0.14
N LYS A 210 -5.98 -12.62 0.69
CA LYS A 210 -7.07 -13.28 -0.03
C LYS A 210 -8.39 -12.53 0.11
N ILE A 211 -8.36 -11.37 0.80
CA ILE A 211 -9.52 -10.50 0.93
C ILE A 211 -9.52 -9.51 -0.23
N HIS A 212 -10.56 -9.55 -1.06
CA HIS A 212 -10.63 -8.76 -2.29
C HIS A 212 -11.25 -7.38 -2.07
N SER A 213 -12.09 -7.19 -1.03
CA SER A 213 -12.64 -5.89 -0.65
C SER A 213 -12.79 -5.74 0.87
N PHE A 214 -12.21 -4.67 1.43
CA PHE A 214 -12.39 -4.23 2.82
C PHE A 214 -11.98 -2.75 2.91
N SER A 215 -12.69 -1.97 3.72
CA SER A 215 -12.44 -0.54 3.93
C SER A 215 -12.32 -0.22 5.41
N HIS A 216 -11.18 0.32 5.87
CA HIS A 216 -11.10 0.81 7.24
C HIS A 216 -11.94 2.08 7.44
N LYS A 217 -12.20 2.84 6.36
CA LYS A 217 -13.01 4.07 6.39
C LYS A 217 -14.43 3.77 6.80
N SER A 218 -15.05 2.74 6.22
CA SER A 218 -16.42 2.36 6.58
C SER A 218 -16.52 1.67 7.93
N HIS A 219 -15.38 1.30 8.54
CA HIS A 219 -15.30 0.61 9.82
C HIS A 219 -14.56 1.45 10.88
N ASN A 220 -14.50 2.78 10.72
CA ASN A 220 -13.91 3.66 11.72
C ASN A 220 -14.91 4.04 12.82
N VAL A 221 -16.20 3.74 12.65
CA VAL A 221 -17.29 3.99 13.61
C VAL A 221 -18.13 2.72 13.77
N ASP A 222 -18.40 2.35 15.01
CA ASP A 222 -19.27 1.24 15.38
C ASP A 222 -20.72 1.65 15.15
N ALA A 223 -21.38 1.05 14.16
CA ALA A 223 -22.77 1.36 13.82
C ALA A 223 -23.76 1.13 14.99
N ARG A 224 -23.38 0.34 16.00
CA ARG A 224 -24.23 0.02 17.15
C ARG A 224 -24.42 1.18 18.12
N ASN A 225 -23.39 1.99 18.26
CA ASN A 225 -23.29 2.97 19.33
C ASN A 225 -22.67 4.30 18.88
N GLY A 226 -22.26 4.42 17.62
CA GLY A 226 -21.67 5.62 17.04
C GLY A 226 -20.26 5.94 17.55
N ARG A 227 -19.63 5.06 18.33
CA ARG A 227 -18.27 5.27 18.85
C ARG A 227 -17.22 4.90 17.81
N THR A 228 -16.05 5.51 17.90
CA THR A 228 -14.90 5.13 17.07
C THR A 228 -14.52 3.67 17.32
N MET A 229 -14.26 2.94 16.24
CA MET A 229 -13.75 1.57 16.32
C MET A 229 -12.24 1.59 16.62
N GLU A 230 -11.86 0.88 17.66
CA GLU A 230 -10.46 0.66 18.01
C GLU A 230 -9.88 -0.50 17.20
N CYS A 231 -8.60 -0.38 16.78
CA CYS A 231 -7.95 -1.39 15.95
C CYS A 231 -7.99 -2.79 16.60
N VAL A 232 -7.87 -2.85 17.93
CA VAL A 232 -7.84 -4.09 18.72
C VAL A 232 -9.20 -4.81 18.80
N GLN A 233 -10.31 -4.14 18.46
CA GLN A 233 -11.62 -4.79 18.39
C GLN A 233 -11.69 -5.80 17.25
N CYS A 234 -11.00 -5.52 16.13
CA CYS A 234 -10.90 -6.43 14.99
C CYS A 234 -9.59 -7.24 15.04
N HIS A 235 -8.46 -6.59 15.35
CA HIS A 235 -7.14 -7.20 15.38
C HIS A 235 -6.77 -7.68 16.78
N VAL A 236 -7.48 -8.71 17.25
CA VAL A 236 -7.53 -9.16 18.66
C VAL A 236 -6.19 -9.57 19.29
N ASN A 237 -5.14 -9.80 18.48
CA ASN A 237 -3.83 -10.20 18.99
C ASN A 237 -2.71 -9.19 18.71
N THR A 238 -3.04 -7.99 18.20
CA THR A 238 -2.01 -6.99 17.85
C THR A 238 -1.20 -6.56 19.06
N THR A 239 -1.82 -6.25 20.20
CA THR A 239 -1.10 -5.78 21.41
C THR A 239 -0.14 -6.83 21.99
N LEU A 240 -0.41 -8.11 21.76
CA LEU A 240 0.43 -9.22 22.24
C LEU A 240 1.39 -9.75 21.18
N ALA A 241 1.31 -9.24 19.95
CA ALA A 241 2.11 -9.73 18.83
C ALA A 241 3.58 -9.33 19.02
N THR A 242 4.44 -10.35 19.15
CA THR A 242 5.90 -10.18 19.24
C THR A 242 6.59 -10.12 17.87
N SER A 243 5.83 -10.38 16.79
CA SER A 243 6.32 -10.26 15.41
C SER A 243 5.20 -9.89 14.45
N LEU A 244 5.52 -9.25 13.31
CA LEU A 244 4.54 -8.98 12.24
C LEU A 244 3.84 -10.27 11.74
N LYS A 245 4.56 -11.39 11.70
CA LYS A 245 4.00 -12.69 11.29
C LYS A 245 2.97 -13.24 12.28
N SER A 246 3.09 -12.87 13.56
CA SER A 246 2.16 -13.31 14.60
C SER A 246 0.85 -12.52 14.60
N ILE A 247 0.81 -11.34 13.99
CA ILE A 247 -0.44 -10.58 13.81
C ILE A 247 -1.34 -11.38 12.88
N ARG A 248 -2.50 -11.76 13.40
CA ARG A 248 -3.50 -12.46 12.58
C ARG A 248 -4.45 -11.40 12.04
N GLY A 249 -4.91 -11.63 10.80
CA GLY A 249 -6.08 -10.89 10.32
C GLY A 249 -7.26 -11.10 11.29
N PRO A 250 -8.21 -10.17 11.35
CA PRO A 250 -9.41 -10.34 12.16
C PRO A 250 -10.05 -11.70 11.87
N PRO A 251 -10.35 -12.52 12.90
CA PRO A 251 -11.09 -13.75 12.65
C PRO A 251 -12.48 -13.40 12.13
N MET A 252 -13.09 -14.26 11.31
CA MET A 252 -14.45 -14.06 10.83
C MET A 252 -15.46 -13.89 11.98
N SER A 253 -15.19 -14.51 13.13
CA SER A 253 -15.97 -14.33 14.36
C SER A 253 -15.99 -12.89 14.88
N SER A 254 -15.02 -12.04 14.52
CA SER A 254 -15.06 -10.60 14.85
C SER A 254 -16.05 -9.86 13.96
N CYS A 255 -16.18 -10.24 12.68
CA CYS A 255 -17.06 -9.55 11.76
C CYS A 255 -18.54 -9.85 12.04
N VAL A 256 -18.86 -11.10 12.37
CA VAL A 256 -20.25 -11.53 12.67
C VAL A 256 -20.84 -10.94 13.95
N GLN A 257 -20.01 -10.30 14.80
CA GLN A 257 -20.50 -9.58 15.98
C GLN A 257 -21.27 -8.30 15.63
N CYS A 258 -20.97 -7.72 14.47
CA CYS A 258 -21.58 -6.48 13.98
C CYS A 258 -22.37 -6.69 12.68
N HIS A 259 -22.19 -7.83 12.03
CA HIS A 259 -22.85 -8.17 10.79
C HIS A 259 -23.47 -9.56 10.93
N ASP A 260 -24.75 -9.62 11.30
CA ASP A 260 -25.39 -10.88 11.67
C ASP A 260 -25.86 -11.72 10.45
N GLY A 261 -25.75 -11.20 9.23
CA GLY A 261 -26.19 -11.87 8.01
C GLY A 261 -27.67 -11.65 7.64
N SER A 262 -28.45 -10.97 8.48
CA SER A 262 -29.82 -10.54 8.15
C SER A 262 -29.86 -9.77 6.84
N ALA A 263 -30.92 -9.98 6.08
CA ALA A 263 -31.13 -9.31 4.82
C ALA A 263 -31.26 -7.79 5.01
N PRO A 264 -30.89 -6.96 4.00
CA PRO A 264 -30.94 -5.50 4.09
C PRO A 264 -32.30 -4.89 4.43
N ASP A 265 -33.38 -5.64 4.23
CA ASP A 265 -34.76 -5.29 4.52
C ASP A 265 -35.26 -5.81 5.88
N GLN A 266 -34.48 -6.64 6.57
CA GLN A 266 -34.81 -7.18 7.88
C GLN A 266 -34.12 -6.40 8.99
N PRO A 267 -34.72 -6.21 10.17
CA PRO A 267 -34.04 -5.59 11.30
C PRO A 267 -32.89 -6.46 11.81
N HIS A 268 -31.76 -5.85 12.17
CA HIS A 268 -30.62 -6.53 12.80
C HIS A 268 -31.06 -7.08 14.17
N PRO A 269 -30.91 -8.39 14.46
CA PRO A 269 -31.47 -9.03 15.65
C PRO A 269 -30.88 -8.51 16.96
N THR A 270 -29.68 -7.93 16.91
CA THR A 270 -28.95 -7.41 18.08
C THR A 270 -28.67 -5.91 18.06
N ILE A 271 -29.09 -5.17 17.01
CA ILE A 271 -28.82 -3.72 16.90
C ILE A 271 -30.14 -2.99 16.58
N PRO A 272 -30.83 -2.45 17.61
CA PRO A 272 -32.10 -1.74 17.40
C PRO A 272 -31.97 -0.58 16.42
N GLY A 273 -32.88 -0.50 15.45
CA GLY A 273 -32.95 0.59 14.48
C GLY A 273 -31.95 0.48 13.31
N VAL A 274 -31.19 -0.60 13.23
CA VAL A 274 -30.30 -0.90 12.09
C VAL A 274 -30.87 -2.10 11.35
N ASN A 275 -30.98 -2.01 10.02
CA ASN A 275 -31.32 -3.17 9.21
C ASN A 275 -30.09 -4.08 9.06
N GLY A 276 -30.33 -5.36 8.78
CA GLY A 276 -29.31 -6.33 8.45
C GLY A 276 -28.38 -5.81 7.36
N SER A 277 -27.12 -6.22 7.41
CA SER A 277 -26.15 -5.76 6.40
C SER A 277 -26.17 -6.60 5.12
N GLY A 278 -26.84 -7.76 5.12
CA GLY A 278 -26.74 -8.78 4.08
C GLY A 278 -25.33 -9.39 3.91
N ALA A 279 -24.35 -8.96 4.73
CA ALA A 279 -22.92 -9.17 4.48
C ALA A 279 -22.41 -10.58 4.79
N PHE A 280 -23.21 -11.44 5.44
CA PHE A 280 -22.81 -12.80 5.84
C PHE A 280 -23.70 -13.91 5.29
N HIS A 281 -24.51 -13.63 4.26
CA HIS A 281 -24.99 -14.69 3.38
C HIS A 281 -23.77 -15.35 2.68
N PHE A 282 -23.81 -16.65 2.37
CA PHE A 282 -22.68 -17.33 1.72
C PHE A 282 -22.22 -16.65 0.41
N THR A 283 -23.14 -16.07 -0.34
CA THR A 283 -22.86 -15.24 -1.53
C THR A 283 -22.13 -13.94 -1.20
N ALA A 284 -22.34 -13.37 -0.02
CA ALA A 284 -21.65 -12.19 0.49
C ALA A 284 -20.25 -12.51 1.05
N CYS A 285 -20.00 -13.74 1.52
CA CYS A 285 -18.64 -14.20 1.84
C CYS A 285 -17.71 -14.05 0.62
N LEU A 286 -18.23 -14.27 -0.59
CA LEU A 286 -17.47 -14.07 -1.82
C LEU A 286 -17.17 -12.61 -2.11
N GLN A 287 -17.86 -11.61 -1.54
CA GLN A 287 -17.52 -10.18 -1.68
C GLN A 287 -16.23 -9.81 -0.93
N CYS A 288 -15.89 -10.60 0.08
CA CYS A 288 -14.65 -10.42 0.80
C CYS A 288 -13.62 -11.45 0.38
N HIS A 289 -14.00 -12.69 0.04
CA HIS A 289 -13.08 -13.80 -0.22
C HIS A 289 -13.10 -14.28 -1.67
N THR A 290 -12.00 -14.87 -2.13
CA THR A 290 -12.02 -15.66 -3.37
C THR A 290 -12.64 -17.05 -3.10
N ALA A 291 -13.48 -17.55 -4.01
CA ALA A 291 -14.02 -18.91 -3.92
C ALA A 291 -12.89 -19.96 -3.75
N GLY A 292 -13.11 -20.95 -2.87
CA GLY A 292 -12.11 -21.99 -2.56
C GLY A 292 -10.91 -21.52 -1.72
N SER A 293 -10.88 -20.27 -1.26
CA SER A 293 -9.74 -19.72 -0.51
C SER A 293 -9.71 -20.07 0.99
N ILE A 294 -10.83 -20.55 1.53
CA ILE A 294 -11.05 -20.95 2.93
C ILE A 294 -11.03 -22.47 2.98
N GLN A 295 -9.86 -23.06 3.27
CA GLN A 295 -9.71 -24.51 3.45
C GLN A 295 -9.28 -24.80 4.89
N GLY A 296 -9.79 -25.89 5.48
CA GLY A 296 -9.31 -26.40 6.77
C GLY A 296 -9.82 -25.68 8.03
N ILE A 297 -10.89 -24.89 7.93
CA ILE A 297 -11.57 -24.28 9.09
C ILE A 297 -12.99 -24.86 9.16
N ALA A 298 -13.43 -25.26 10.36
CA ALA A 298 -14.81 -25.69 10.59
C ALA A 298 -15.77 -24.57 10.17
N VAL A 299 -16.66 -24.87 9.23
CA VAL A 299 -17.69 -23.93 8.79
C VAL A 299 -18.81 -23.83 9.83
N PRO A 300 -19.38 -22.65 10.08
CA PRO A 300 -20.53 -22.51 10.99
C PRO A 300 -21.75 -23.29 10.51
N ALA A 301 -22.66 -23.63 11.43
CA ALA A 301 -23.96 -24.20 11.08
C ALA A 301 -24.72 -23.26 10.13
N GLY A 302 -25.24 -23.80 9.01
CA GLY A 302 -25.91 -23.02 7.96
C GLY A 302 -25.03 -22.65 6.76
N HIS A 303 -23.73 -22.99 6.78
CA HIS A 303 -22.90 -22.91 5.58
C HIS A 303 -23.35 -23.97 4.56
N PRO A 304 -23.63 -23.61 3.29
CA PRO A 304 -23.93 -24.62 2.28
C PRO A 304 -22.72 -25.55 2.21
N SER A 305 -22.94 -26.85 2.44
CA SER A 305 -21.92 -27.85 2.18
C SER A 305 -21.69 -27.87 0.67
N ASP A 306 -20.42 -27.81 0.24
CA ASP A 306 -20.01 -27.88 -1.18
C ASP A 306 -20.38 -29.20 -1.88
N THR A 307 -21.34 -29.97 -1.35
CA THR A 307 -22.10 -30.92 -2.14
C THR A 307 -22.93 -30.14 -3.16
N ALA A 308 -22.30 -29.75 -4.26
CA ALA A 308 -22.99 -29.53 -5.51
C ALA A 308 -23.97 -30.69 -5.69
N PRO A 309 -25.27 -30.43 -5.98
CA PRO A 309 -26.16 -31.52 -6.33
C PRO A 309 -25.51 -32.27 -7.50
N ALA A 310 -25.29 -33.58 -7.32
CA ALA A 310 -24.88 -34.42 -8.43
C ALA A 310 -25.85 -34.13 -9.57
N SER A 311 -25.33 -33.65 -10.69
CA SER A 311 -26.12 -33.40 -11.89
C SER A 311 -26.84 -34.71 -12.20
N GLU A 312 -28.14 -34.73 -11.94
CA GLU A 312 -29.04 -35.81 -12.28
C GLU A 312 -28.96 -35.95 -13.80
N ALA A 313 -28.25 -36.99 -14.25
CA ALA A 313 -28.20 -37.34 -15.66
C ALA A 313 -29.64 -37.67 -16.07
N GLN A 314 -30.27 -36.73 -16.79
CA GLN A 314 -31.55 -37.01 -17.42
C GLN A 314 -31.34 -38.11 -18.46
N PRO A 315 -32.23 -39.11 -18.52
CA PRO A 315 -32.14 -40.25 -19.44
C PRO A 315 -32.29 -39.84 -20.91
#